data_AF-A0A7Y5SHF8-F1
#
_entry.id   AF-A0A7Y5SHF8-F1
#
_cell.length_a   1.000
_cell.length_b   1.000
_cell.length_c   1.000
_cell.angle_alpha   90.00
_cell.angle_beta   90.00
_cell.angle_gamma   90.00
#
_symmetry.space_group_name_H-M   'P 1'
#
loop_
_entity.id
_entity.type
_entity.pdbx_description
1 polymer ?
#
loop_
_entity_poly.entity_id
_entity_poly.type
_entity_poly.pdbx_seq_one_letter_code
_entity_poly.pdbx_strand_id
1 'polypeptide(L)'
;MSIALPDNLKNYLFEQVSQGACNSPSEYIAQLIRADQKRKALENLETLVLEGIESGDAGEMTDEEWAALRRGDWQPQSSGAEP
;
A
#
# COMPACT_ATOMS: atom_id res chain seq x y z
N MET A 1 -19.87 -8.45 -15.40
CA MET A 1 -19.82 -6.98 -15.28
C MET A 1 -19.35 -6.42 -16.60
N SER A 2 -19.93 -5.33 -17.10
CA SER A 2 -19.41 -4.61 -18.28
C SER A 2 -18.93 -3.22 -17.85
N ILE A 3 -17.92 -2.71 -18.56
CA ILE A 3 -17.31 -1.40 -18.28
C ILE A 3 -17.46 -0.59 -19.56
N ALA A 4 -18.00 0.62 -19.42
CA ALA A 4 -18.09 1.55 -20.54
C ALA A 4 -16.74 2.23 -20.74
N LEU A 5 -16.16 2.09 -21.93
CA LEU A 5 -14.92 2.74 -22.32
C LEU A 5 -15.17 3.63 -23.54
N PRO A 6 -14.64 4.86 -23.58
CA PRO A 6 -14.53 5.65 -24.80
C PRO A 6 -13.78 4.88 -25.91
N ASP A 7 -14.10 5.16 -27.17
CA ASP A 7 -13.57 4.39 -28.30
C ASP A 7 -12.04 4.49 -28.43
N ASN A 8 -11.44 5.63 -28.06
CA ASN A 8 -9.99 5.75 -28.02
C ASN A 8 -9.34 4.77 -27.03
N LEU A 9 -9.96 4.55 -25.87
CA LEU A 9 -9.45 3.60 -24.87
C LEU A 9 -9.69 2.15 -25.28
N LYS A 10 -10.81 1.86 -25.97
CA LYS A 10 -11.04 0.54 -26.56
C LYS A 10 -9.98 0.20 -27.61
N ASN A 11 -9.66 1.14 -28.51
CA ASN A 11 -8.66 0.92 -29.55
C ASN A 11 -7.29 0.62 -28.93
N TYR A 12 -6.88 1.41 -27.93
CA TYR A 12 -5.65 1.16 -27.18
C TYR A 12 -5.65 -0.20 -26.49
N LEU A 13 -6.76 -0.58 -25.85
CA LEU A 13 -6.91 -1.90 -25.21
C LEU A 13 -6.73 -3.05 -26.21
N PHE A 14 -7.35 -2.95 -27.39
CA PHE A 14 -7.21 -3.97 -28.44
C PHE A 14 -5.80 -4.05 -29.00
N GLU A 15 -5.10 -2.92 -29.12
CA GLU A 15 -3.70 -2.88 -29.52
C GLU A 15 -2.79 -3.57 -28.50
N GLN A 16 -3.02 -3.36 -27.20
CA GLN A 16 -2.25 -4.04 -26.14
C GLN A 16 -2.47 -5.57 -26.14
N VAL A 17 -3.70 -6.02 -26.43
CA VAL A 17 -4.00 -7.44 -26.58
C VAL A 17 -3.37 -8.01 -27.85
N SER A 18 -3.41 -7.29 -28.97
CA SER A 18 -2.84 -7.77 -30.25
C SER A 18 -1.32 -7.84 -30.25
N GLN A 19 -0.64 -7.01 -29.43
CA GLN A 19 0.80 -7.08 -29.19
C GLN A 19 1.24 -8.30 -28.37
N GLY A 20 0.30 -9.15 -27.93
CA GLY A 20 0.59 -10.40 -27.22
C GLY A 20 0.91 -10.22 -25.73
N ALA A 21 0.77 -9.00 -25.19
CA ALA A 21 0.99 -8.74 -23.77
C ALA A 21 -0.12 -9.31 -22.87
N CYS A 22 -1.30 -9.56 -23.44
CA CYS A 22 -2.48 -10.12 -22.76
C CYS A 22 -3.30 -10.94 -23.75
N ASN A 23 -3.96 -12.01 -23.28
CA ASN A 23 -4.80 -12.89 -24.09
C ASN A 23 -6.25 -12.39 -24.19
N SER A 24 -6.64 -11.41 -23.38
CA SER A 24 -7.96 -10.80 -23.44
C SER A 24 -8.00 -9.36 -22.90
N PRO A 25 -9.01 -8.56 -23.30
CA PRO A 25 -9.25 -7.25 -22.71
C PRO A 25 -9.44 -7.28 -21.18
N SER A 26 -10.13 -8.30 -20.67
CA SER A 26 -10.36 -8.46 -19.23
C SER A 26 -9.07 -8.75 -18.47
N GLU A 27 -8.16 -9.51 -19.06
CA GLU A 27 -6.84 -9.77 -18.49
C GLU A 27 -6.01 -8.48 -18.40
N TYR A 28 -6.00 -7.67 -19.46
CA TYR A 28 -5.30 -6.38 -19.45
C TYR A 28 -5.84 -5.44 -18.37
N ILE A 29 -7.17 -5.33 -18.26
CA ILE A 29 -7.82 -4.54 -17.20
C ILE A 29 -7.41 -5.05 -15.81
N ALA A 30 -7.39 -6.37 -15.59
CA ALA A 30 -6.98 -6.94 -14.31
C ALA A 30 -5.51 -6.63 -13.97
N GLN A 31 -4.62 -6.64 -14.97
CA GLN A 31 -3.23 -6.23 -14.76
C GLN A 31 -3.12 -4.75 -14.39
N LEU A 32 -3.86 -3.87 -15.06
CA LEU A 32 -3.90 -2.44 -14.71
C LEU A 32 -4.40 -2.21 -13.27
N ILE A 33 -5.44 -2.94 -12.85
CA ILE A 33 -5.97 -2.82 -11.48
C ILE A 33 -4.92 -3.26 -10.45
N ARG A 34 -4.21 -4.37 -10.69
CA ARG A 34 -3.14 -4.82 -9.78
C ARG A 34 -1.99 -3.83 -9.72
N ALA A 35 -1.63 -3.22 -10.84
CA ALA A 35 -0.61 -2.18 -10.90
C ALA A 35 -1.04 -0.93 -10.10
N ASP A 36 -2.29 -0.48 -10.25
CA ASP A 36 -2.85 0.63 -9.46
C ASP A 36 -2.87 0.31 -7.96
N GLN A 37 -3.29 -0.90 -7.57
CA GLN A 37 -3.25 -1.34 -6.18
C GLN A 37 -1.84 -1.31 -5.60
N LYS A 38 -0.85 -1.81 -6.35
CA LYS A 38 0.56 -1.80 -5.92
C LYS A 38 1.08 -0.36 -5.75
N ARG A 39 0.76 0.54 -6.70
CA ARG A 39 1.15 1.94 -6.63
C ARG A 39 0.56 2.61 -5.39
N LYS A 40 -0.74 2.47 -5.15
CA LYS A 40 -1.42 3.03 -3.97
C LYS A 40 -0.88 2.45 -2.65
N ALA A 41 -0.56 1.16 -2.63
CA ALA A 41 0.06 0.55 -1.46
C ALA A 41 1.45 1.14 -1.16
N LEU A 42 2.23 1.43 -2.21
CA LEU A 42 3.52 2.10 -2.07
C LEU A 42 3.37 3.55 -1.60
N GLU A 43 2.47 4.32 -2.20
CA GLU A 43 2.17 5.70 -1.78
C GLU A 43 1.77 5.75 -0.30
N ASN A 44 0.91 4.84 0.14
CA ASN A 44 0.52 4.73 1.55
C ASN A 44 1.71 4.34 2.46
N LEU A 45 2.57 3.42 2.01
CA LEU A 45 3.77 3.05 2.76
C LEU A 45 4.72 4.25 2.91
N GLU A 46 4.94 5.01 1.84
CA GLU A 46 5.76 6.22 1.86
C GLU A 46 5.21 7.26 2.85
N THR A 47 3.89 7.46 2.87
CA THR A 47 3.23 8.31 3.87
C THR A 47 3.50 7.82 5.30
N LEU A 48 3.31 6.53 5.58
CA LEU A 48 3.54 5.97 6.92
C LEU A 48 5.02 6.06 7.35
N VAL A 49 5.95 5.91 6.41
CA VAL A 49 7.39 6.07 6.70
C VAL A 49 7.69 7.53 7.04
N LEU A 50 7.13 8.49 6.31
CA LEU A 50 7.28 9.91 6.63
C LEU A 50 6.69 10.24 8.00
N GLU A 51 5.48 9.75 8.30
CA GLU A 51 4.86 9.89 9.63
C GLU A 51 5.76 9.30 10.73
N GLY A 52 6.35 8.13 10.50
CA GLY A 52 7.29 7.50 11.43
C GLY A 52 8.55 8.34 11.66
N ILE A 53 9.12 8.92 10.61
CA ILE A 53 10.29 9.81 10.70
C ILE A 53 9.92 11.11 11.46
N GLU A 54 8.74 11.66 11.20
CA GLU A 54 8.24 12.89 11.84
C GLU A 54 7.69 12.66 13.25
N SER A 55 7.52 11.40 13.69
CA SER A 55 6.94 11.05 14.99
C SER A 55 7.82 11.40 16.21
N GLY A 56 9.06 11.85 15.97
CA GLY A 56 10.00 12.25 17.01
C GLY A 56 10.96 11.13 17.41
N ASP A 57 11.70 11.37 18.49
CA ASP A 57 12.69 10.39 18.97
C ASP A 57 11.99 9.15 19.55
N ALA A 58 12.47 7.98 19.13
CA ALA A 58 12.01 6.72 19.69
C ALA A 58 12.52 6.58 21.13
N GLY A 59 11.62 6.25 22.06
CA GLY A 59 11.99 5.84 23.42
C GLY A 59 12.52 4.41 23.45
N GLU A 60 13.48 4.13 24.35
CA GLU A 60 13.86 2.75 24.64
C GLU A 60 12.68 2.00 25.25
N MET A 61 12.42 0.81 24.71
CA MET A 61 11.36 -0.07 25.23
C MET A 61 12.02 -1.24 25.95
N THR A 62 11.61 -1.45 27.20
CA THR A 62 12.11 -2.50 28.10
C THR A 62 11.64 -3.89 27.66
N ASP A 63 12.32 -4.94 28.14
CA ASP A 63 11.97 -6.33 27.83
C ASP A 63 10.54 -6.67 28.29
N GLU A 64 10.12 -6.14 29.44
CA GLU A 64 8.76 -6.30 29.96
C GLU A 64 7.71 -5.65 29.07
N GLU A 65 7.98 -4.44 28.55
CA GLU A 65 7.08 -3.73 27.62
C GLU A 65 6.97 -4.47 26.29
N TRP A 66 8.08 -4.96 25.74
CA TRP A 66 8.07 -5.83 24.56
C TRP A 66 7.28 -7.12 24.80
N ALA A 67 7.40 -7.71 25.99
CA ALA A 67 6.66 -8.91 26.34
C ALA A 67 5.15 -8.62 26.49
N ALA A 68 4.77 -7.47 27.03
CA ALA A 68 3.38 -7.02 27.09
C ALA A 68 2.80 -6.76 25.70
N LEU A 69 3.56 -6.16 24.79
CA LEU A 69 3.13 -5.87 23.43
C LEU A 69 2.82 -7.16 22.65
N ARG A 70 3.67 -8.18 22.77
CA ARG A 70 3.44 -9.50 22.17
C ARG A 70 2.22 -10.23 22.75
N ARG A 71 1.83 -9.95 23.99
CA ARG A 71 0.61 -10.49 24.62
C ARG A 71 -0.65 -9.69 24.25
N GLY A 72 -0.49 -8.47 23.73
CA GLY A 72 -1.60 -7.55 23.42
C GLY A 72 -2.08 -6.72 24.60
N ASP A 73 -1.39 -6.78 25.74
CA ASP A 73 -1.75 -6.07 26.98
C ASP A 73 -1.00 -4.73 27.13
N TRP A 74 -0.17 -4.38 26.13
CA TRP A 74 0.61 -3.14 26.15
C TRP A 74 -0.30 -1.93 25.93
N GLN A 75 -0.12 -0.92 26.77
CA GLN A 75 -0.75 0.39 26.62
C GLN A 75 0.35 1.41 26.32
N PRO A 76 0.13 2.31 25.34
CA PRO A 76 1.07 3.40 25.08
C PRO A 76 1.08 4.33 26.29
N GLN A 77 2.04 4.12 27.19
CA GLN A 77 2.35 5.12 28.19
C GLN A 77 3.13 6.22 27.47
N SER A 78 2.71 7.47 27.70
CA SER A 78 3.45 8.67 27.31
C SER A 78 4.87 8.54 27.86
N SER A 79 5.78 7.98 27.05
CA SER A 79 7.15 7.70 27.44
C SER A 79 7.75 9.00 27.95
N GLY A 80 8.15 8.98 29.22
CA GLY A 80 8.77 10.10 29.89
C GLY A 80 10.00 10.53 29.12
N ALA A 81 9.86 11.63 28.39
CA ALA A 81 10.95 12.54 28.18
C ALA A 81 11.21 13.21 29.54
N GLU A 82 12.03 12.59 30.38
CA GLU A 82 12.75 13.33 31.41
C GLU A 82 14.27 13.12 31.24
N PRO A 83 15.04 14.21 31.39
CA PRO A 83 16.39 14.41 30.84
C PRO A 83 17.52 13.71 31.58
#